data_AF-A0A212EKH3-F1
#
_entry.id   AF-A0A212EKH3-F1
#
_cell.length_a   1.000
_cell.length_b   1.000
_cell.length_c   1.000
_cell.angle_alpha   90.00
_cell.angle_beta   90.00
_cell.angle_gamma   90.00
#
_symmetry.space_group_name_H-M   'P 1'
#
loop_
_entity.id
_entity.type
_entity.pdbx_description
1 polymer ?
#
loop_
_entity_poly.entity_id
_entity_poly.type
_entity_poly.pdbx_seq_one_letter_code
_entity_poly.pdbx_strand_id
1 'polypeptide(L)'
;MYRPVPVTQLGHYKPMISSQEYNEAIIVIHSILQMAERLFPGLMFLLNNILSGVFGEHSGPLMTVRVGDLLFEGVSICKDPGLIGLIVCSQIASIGANVRNLEVLDDGSLRFAVLKYKNDTVSEKYVVSRGLKDPRQMGIIASYNNSAFLTNWVNWMNDSGDVTPSTCNMVNGTDSGVFPPFVDRSSPVFALNTDICRSAELRYQYDSEYEGIPVARFSANEWFLDNEAGCFCLNTTTGITKEDGCLKKGAMELYSCVGEYFLYCRLNVL
;
A
#
# COMPACT_ATOMS: atom_id res chain seq x y z
N MET A 1 -25.56 10.89 13.22
CA MET A 1 -24.60 11.90 13.72
C MET A 1 -23.22 11.29 13.58
N TYR A 2 -22.32 11.97 12.86
CA TYR A 2 -20.95 11.51 12.64
C TYR A 2 -20.04 11.98 13.76
N ARG A 3 -18.99 11.23 14.10
CA ARG A 3 -17.93 11.71 15.00
C ARG A 3 -16.53 11.33 14.49
N PRO A 4 -15.51 12.15 14.81
CA PRO A 4 -14.11 11.75 14.68
C PRO A 4 -13.82 10.49 15.49
N VAL A 5 -13.03 9.58 14.93
CA VAL A 5 -12.44 8.46 15.65
C VAL A 5 -10.93 8.46 15.42
N PRO A 6 -10.09 8.57 16.47
CA PRO A 6 -8.67 8.30 16.35
C PRO A 6 -8.47 6.78 16.31
N VAL A 7 -7.73 6.27 15.33
CA VAL A 7 -7.35 4.85 15.24
C VAL A 7 -5.84 4.76 15.43
N THR A 8 -5.41 3.92 16.37
CA THR A 8 -4.00 3.58 16.56
C THR A 8 -3.87 2.08 16.27
N GLN A 9 -3.13 1.72 15.23
CA GLN A 9 -2.83 0.33 14.91
C GLN A 9 -1.41 0.01 15.39
N LEU A 10 -1.30 -0.77 16.47
CA LEU A 10 -0.02 -1.25 16.98
C LEU A 10 0.24 -2.68 16.51
N GLY A 11 1.33 -2.89 15.77
CA GLY A 11 1.82 -4.20 15.38
C GLY A 11 2.79 -4.75 16.42
N HIS A 12 2.44 -5.88 17.04
CA HIS A 12 3.37 -6.64 17.89
C HIS A 12 3.81 -7.92 17.16
N TYR A 13 5.09 -8.00 16.81
CA TYR A 13 5.68 -9.23 16.29
C TYR A 13 5.69 -10.31 17.40
N LYS A 14 5.05 -11.46 17.14
CA LYS A 14 5.02 -12.62 18.06
C LYS A 14 5.82 -13.79 17.45
N PRO A 15 7.06 -14.03 17.91
CA PRO A 15 7.94 -15.06 17.36
C PRO A 15 7.42 -16.49 17.51
N MET A 16 6.51 -16.77 18.46
CA MET A 16 6.02 -18.12 18.75
C MET A 16 4.98 -18.65 17.75
N ILE A 17 4.41 -17.80 16.89
CA ILE A 17 3.40 -18.20 15.89
C ILE A 17 4.00 -18.21 14.47
N SER A 18 5.11 -17.49 14.24
CA SER A 18 5.89 -17.62 13.02
C SER A 18 6.74 -18.89 13.08
N SER A 19 6.80 -19.66 11.99
CA SER A 19 7.80 -20.72 11.87
C SER A 19 9.18 -20.10 12.14
N GLN A 20 9.87 -20.59 13.17
CA GLN A 20 11.23 -20.16 13.53
C GLN A 20 12.24 -20.30 12.38
N GLU A 21 11.83 -20.95 11.30
CA GLU A 21 12.61 -21.32 10.12
C GLU A 21 12.79 -20.19 9.10
N TYR A 22 12.02 -19.09 9.18
CA TYR A 22 12.12 -17.96 8.23
C TYR A 22 12.36 -16.62 8.96
N ASN A 23 13.53 -16.49 9.57
CA ASN A 23 13.98 -15.23 10.14
C ASN A 23 14.60 -14.30 9.09
N GLU A 24 14.86 -14.79 7.88
CA GLU A 24 15.48 -14.04 6.79
C GLU A 24 14.50 -13.83 5.64
N ALA A 25 14.51 -12.62 5.08
CA ALA A 25 13.83 -12.25 3.86
C ALA A 25 14.88 -12.01 2.77
N ILE A 26 14.65 -12.58 1.58
CA ILE A 26 15.46 -12.33 0.40
C ILE A 26 14.70 -11.34 -0.48
N ILE A 27 15.28 -10.16 -0.66
CA ILE A 27 14.72 -9.08 -1.47
C ILE A 27 15.45 -9.07 -2.80
N VAL A 28 14.70 -9.09 -3.89
CA VAL A 28 15.24 -8.89 -5.23
C VAL A 28 15.32 -7.40 -5.51
N ILE A 29 16.52 -6.84 -5.72
CA ILE A 29 16.74 -5.39 -5.91
C ILE A 29 16.24 -4.91 -7.29
N HIS A 30 15.73 -5.81 -8.14
CA HIS A 30 15.33 -5.49 -9.51
C HIS A 30 14.28 -4.36 -9.61
N SER A 31 13.31 -4.29 -8.68
CA SER A 31 12.34 -3.18 -8.64
C SER A 31 13.02 -1.83 -8.33
N ILE A 32 13.99 -1.83 -7.42
CA ILE A 32 14.80 -0.66 -7.06
C ILE A 32 15.68 -0.24 -8.25
N LEU A 33 16.25 -1.20 -8.98
CA LEU A 33 17.06 -0.93 -10.18
C LEU A 33 16.22 -0.31 -11.31
N GLN A 34 15.00 -0.81 -11.55
CA GLN A 34 14.09 -0.22 -12.53
C GLN A 34 13.73 1.23 -12.16
N MET A 35 13.49 1.50 -10.88
CA MET A 35 13.28 2.86 -10.39
C MET A 35 14.52 3.75 -10.63
N ALA A 36 15.71 3.24 -10.31
CA ALA A 36 16.95 3.97 -10.48
C ALA A 36 17.24 4.28 -11.97
N GLU A 37 16.97 3.35 -12.88
CA GLU A 37 17.12 3.57 -14.33
C GLU A 37 16.20 4.68 -14.82
N ARG A 38 14.96 4.75 -14.32
CA ARG A 38 14.00 5.77 -14.71
C ARG A 38 14.35 7.16 -14.15
N LEU A 39 14.77 7.24 -12.89
CA LEU A 39 15.06 8.50 -12.22
C LEU A 39 16.44 9.05 -12.58
N PHE A 40 17.41 8.16 -12.78
CA PHE A 40 18.82 8.51 -12.99
C PHE A 40 19.43 7.77 -14.19
N PRO A 41 18.83 7.84 -15.39
CA PRO A 41 19.32 7.08 -16.56
C PRO A 41 20.77 7.42 -16.90
N GLY A 42 21.16 8.68 -16.72
CA GLY A 42 22.53 9.15 -16.96
C GLY A 42 23.58 8.64 -15.98
N LEU A 43 23.19 8.04 -14.84
CA LEU A 43 24.11 7.51 -13.82
C LEU A 43 24.24 5.98 -13.85
N MET A 44 23.52 5.30 -14.74
CA MET A 44 23.51 3.83 -14.81
C MET A 44 24.89 3.22 -15.09
N PHE A 45 25.79 3.95 -15.74
CA PHE A 45 27.17 3.51 -15.94
C PHE A 45 27.98 3.39 -14.63
N LEU A 46 27.52 4.03 -13.54
CA LEU A 46 28.12 3.98 -12.20
C LEU A 46 27.40 3.00 -11.26
N LEU A 47 26.46 2.20 -11.77
CA LEU A 47 25.53 1.39 -10.96
C LEU A 47 26.23 0.59 -9.85
N ASN A 48 27.31 -0.12 -10.15
CA ASN A 48 28.02 -0.93 -9.14
C ASN A 48 28.59 -0.08 -7.99
N ASN A 49 29.14 1.09 -8.28
CA ASN A 49 29.65 2.01 -7.26
C ASN A 49 28.50 2.58 -6.41
N ILE A 50 27.39 2.91 -7.07
CA ILE A 50 26.19 3.42 -6.39
C ILE A 50 25.60 2.33 -5.49
N LEU A 51 25.46 1.10 -5.97
CA LEU A 51 24.93 -0.01 -5.17
C LEU A 51 25.81 -0.28 -3.95
N SER A 52 27.13 -0.29 -4.12
CA SER A 52 28.06 -0.45 -2.99
C SER A 52 27.97 0.69 -1.99
N GLY A 53 27.81 1.94 -2.44
CA GLY A 53 27.69 3.09 -1.53
C GLY A 53 26.34 3.16 -0.82
N VAL A 54 25.24 2.86 -1.53
CA VAL A 54 23.89 2.93 -0.97
C VAL A 54 23.61 1.72 -0.07
N PHE A 55 23.86 0.50 -0.54
CA PHE A 55 23.46 -0.73 0.14
C PHE A 55 24.60 -1.42 0.91
N GLY A 56 25.84 -0.98 0.76
CA GLY A 56 26.98 -1.54 1.49
C GLY A 56 27.13 -3.04 1.25
N GLU A 57 27.06 -3.81 2.33
CA GLU A 57 27.11 -5.29 2.32
C GLU A 57 25.95 -5.95 1.56
N HIS A 58 24.87 -5.22 1.32
CA HIS A 58 23.68 -5.69 0.60
C HIS A 58 23.64 -5.27 -0.88
N SER A 59 24.79 -4.94 -1.48
CA SER A 59 24.88 -4.44 -2.87
C SER A 59 24.73 -5.49 -3.97
N GLY A 60 24.54 -6.77 -3.60
CA GLY A 60 24.28 -7.86 -4.56
C GLY A 60 22.89 -7.79 -5.20
N PRO A 61 22.59 -8.61 -6.21
CA PRO A 61 21.26 -8.65 -6.85
C PRO A 61 20.15 -9.16 -5.91
N LEU A 62 20.55 -9.89 -4.87
CA LEU A 62 19.71 -10.38 -3.80
C LEU A 62 20.23 -9.79 -2.49
N MET A 63 19.32 -9.18 -1.74
CA MET A 63 19.57 -8.65 -0.42
C MET A 63 18.93 -9.55 0.61
N THR A 64 19.75 -10.16 1.47
CA THR A 64 19.28 -10.96 2.60
C THR A 64 19.28 -10.11 3.85
N VAL A 65 18.12 -9.97 4.48
CA VAL A 65 17.92 -9.22 5.73
C VAL A 65 17.03 -9.99 6.68
N ARG A 66 17.02 -9.64 7.96
CA ARG A 66 16.05 -10.23 8.88
C ARG A 66 14.64 -9.71 8.57
N VAL A 67 13.64 -10.57 8.68
CA VAL A 67 12.23 -10.19 8.49
C VAL A 67 11.83 -9.06 9.45
N GLY A 68 12.29 -9.13 10.71
CA GLY A 68 12.07 -8.08 11.70
C GLY A 68 12.64 -6.72 11.28
N ASP A 69 13.83 -6.72 10.67
CA ASP A 69 14.48 -5.49 10.18
C ASP A 69 13.72 -4.91 8.99
N LEU A 70 13.36 -5.74 8.02
CA LEU A 70 12.61 -5.28 6.85
C LEU A 70 11.25 -4.69 7.22
N LEU A 71 10.52 -5.34 8.13
CA LEU A 71 9.16 -4.95 8.46
C LEU A 71 9.10 -3.84 9.53
N PHE A 72 9.91 -3.91 10.59
CA PHE A 72 9.66 -3.12 11.81
C PHE A 72 10.87 -2.34 12.33
N GLU A 73 12.06 -2.94 12.41
CA GLU A 73 13.24 -2.27 13.00
C GLU A 73 13.90 -1.29 12.02
N GLY A 74 13.93 -1.68 10.75
CA GLY A 74 14.49 -0.93 9.64
C GLY A 74 15.85 -1.44 9.19
N VAL A 75 16.02 -1.44 7.86
CA VAL A 75 17.28 -1.68 7.18
C VAL A 75 17.98 -0.36 6.98
N SER A 76 19.22 -0.25 7.46
CA SER A 76 20.04 0.94 7.23
C SER A 76 20.73 0.89 5.87
N ILE A 77 20.61 1.99 5.11
CA ILE A 77 21.30 2.25 3.85
C ILE A 77 22.06 3.59 3.97
N CYS A 78 22.99 3.86 3.05
CA CYS A 78 23.75 5.11 3.02
C CYS A 78 24.61 5.38 4.27
N LYS A 79 25.11 4.33 4.94
CA LYS A 79 26.01 4.49 6.11
C LYS A 79 27.35 5.12 5.75
N ASP A 80 28.03 4.56 4.74
CA ASP A 80 29.35 5.01 4.28
C ASP A 80 29.36 5.15 2.75
N PRO A 81 28.58 6.10 2.18
CA PRO A 81 28.24 6.05 0.77
C PRO A 81 29.36 6.47 -0.19
N GLY A 82 30.47 6.99 0.34
CA GLY A 82 31.52 7.61 -0.47
C GLY A 82 31.01 8.82 -1.28
N LEU A 83 31.84 9.36 -2.17
CA LEU A 83 31.49 10.60 -2.88
C LEU A 83 30.32 10.41 -3.86
N ILE A 84 30.30 9.32 -4.61
CA ILE A 84 29.27 9.03 -5.61
C ILE A 84 27.95 8.63 -4.93
N GLY A 85 28.00 7.76 -3.92
CA GLY A 85 26.80 7.35 -3.20
C GLY A 85 26.16 8.51 -2.45
N LEU A 86 26.93 9.48 -1.94
CA LEU A 86 26.39 10.62 -1.21
C LEU A 86 25.43 11.47 -2.06
N ILE A 87 25.73 11.64 -3.35
CA ILE A 87 24.83 12.33 -4.30
C ILE A 87 23.50 11.58 -4.41
N VAL A 88 23.56 10.26 -4.58
CA VAL A 88 22.35 9.42 -4.72
C VAL A 88 21.57 9.36 -3.41
N CYS A 89 22.23 9.17 -2.28
CA CYS A 89 21.62 9.16 -0.95
C CYS A 89 20.91 10.48 -0.61
N SER A 90 21.49 11.61 -0.99
CA SER A 90 20.84 12.93 -0.85
C SER A 90 19.54 12.99 -1.67
N GLN A 91 19.54 12.45 -2.88
CA GLN A 91 18.32 12.40 -3.70
C GLN A 91 17.29 11.41 -3.16
N ILE A 92 17.71 10.24 -2.67
CA ILE A 92 16.81 9.28 -2.00
C ILE A 92 16.16 9.95 -0.79
N ALA A 93 16.93 10.66 0.05
CA ALA A 93 16.41 11.41 1.18
C ALA A 93 15.39 12.48 0.75
N SER A 94 15.69 13.21 -0.33
CA SER A 94 14.79 14.24 -0.85
C SER A 94 13.48 13.66 -1.42
N ILE A 95 13.55 12.53 -2.12
CA ILE A 95 12.35 11.85 -2.67
C ILE A 95 11.54 11.25 -1.52
N GLY A 96 12.22 10.63 -0.55
CA GLY A 96 11.63 9.97 0.60
C GLY A 96 11.10 10.91 1.68
N ALA A 97 11.34 12.22 1.59
CA ALA A 97 10.93 13.19 2.61
C ALA A 97 9.41 13.19 2.92
N ASN A 98 8.58 12.77 1.96
CA ASN A 98 7.12 12.66 2.13
C ASN A 98 6.64 11.21 2.24
N VAL A 99 7.55 10.24 2.26
CA VAL A 99 7.24 8.82 2.37
C VAL A 99 7.37 8.41 3.83
N ARG A 100 6.44 7.61 4.34
CA ARG A 100 6.42 7.23 5.77
C ARG A 100 7.41 6.12 6.11
N ASN A 101 7.87 5.39 5.09
CA ASN A 101 8.70 4.20 5.20
C ASN A 101 10.21 4.47 5.29
N LEU A 102 10.63 5.74 5.14
CA LEU A 102 12.02 6.14 5.13
C LEU A 102 12.28 7.21 6.19
N GLU A 103 13.30 7.00 7.01
CA GLU A 103 13.75 7.90 8.06
C GLU A 103 15.20 8.34 7.78
N VAL A 104 15.51 9.62 7.98
CA VAL A 104 16.88 10.14 7.98
C VAL A 104 17.40 10.12 9.41
N LEU A 105 18.53 9.46 9.65
CA LEU A 105 19.15 9.35 10.96
C LEU A 105 20.10 10.52 11.24
N ASP A 106 20.49 10.67 12.52
CA ASP A 106 21.36 11.78 12.97
C ASP A 106 22.74 11.80 12.29
N ASP A 107 23.24 10.64 11.86
CA ASP A 107 24.49 10.50 11.12
C ASP A 107 24.36 10.75 9.60
N GLY A 108 23.15 11.09 9.13
CA GLY A 108 22.84 11.29 7.72
C GLY A 108 22.57 10.01 6.93
N SER A 109 22.69 8.83 7.56
CA SER A 109 22.28 7.57 6.94
C SER A 109 20.75 7.47 6.89
N LEU A 110 20.24 6.54 6.07
CA LEU A 110 18.81 6.36 5.88
C LEU A 110 18.38 5.01 6.45
N ARG A 111 17.20 4.97 7.04
CA ARG A 111 16.59 3.74 7.56
C ARG A 111 15.26 3.50 6.87
N PHE A 112 15.14 2.37 6.20
CA PHE A 112 13.93 1.95 5.51
C PHE A 112 13.24 0.81 6.26
N ALA A 113 11.93 0.90 6.46
CA ALA A 113 11.11 -0.18 7.01
C ALA A 113 9.71 -0.18 6.40
N VAL A 114 9.17 -1.36 6.11
CA VAL A 114 7.87 -1.49 5.43
C VAL A 114 6.69 -1.10 6.32
N LEU A 115 6.72 -1.40 7.62
CA LEU A 115 5.59 -1.24 8.54
C LEU A 115 5.91 -0.43 9.80
N LYS A 116 7.16 0.00 9.99
CA LYS A 116 7.57 0.80 11.17
C LYS A 116 6.66 2.00 11.41
N TYR A 117 6.32 2.73 10.34
CA TYR A 117 5.48 3.92 10.44
C TYR A 117 4.09 3.65 11.02
N LYS A 118 3.56 2.43 10.93
CA LYS A 118 2.26 2.08 11.53
C LYS A 118 2.30 2.15 13.06
N ASN A 119 3.45 1.87 13.66
CA ASN A 119 3.64 1.98 15.10
C ASN A 119 3.92 3.43 15.54
N ASP A 120 4.65 4.17 14.71
CA ASP A 120 5.18 5.48 15.08
C ASP A 120 4.24 6.65 14.70
N THR A 121 3.24 6.40 13.85
CA THR A 121 2.30 7.44 13.38
C THR A 121 0.85 7.11 13.72
N VAL A 122 0.08 8.13 14.09
CA VAL A 122 -1.37 8.02 14.25
C VAL A 122 -2.00 7.95 12.87
N SER A 123 -3.03 7.11 12.69
CA SER A 123 -3.74 7.04 11.43
C SER A 123 -4.38 8.38 11.08
N GLU A 124 -4.71 8.55 9.80
CA GLU A 124 -5.56 9.66 9.40
C GLU A 124 -6.92 9.64 10.11
N LYS A 125 -7.57 10.80 10.16
CA LYS A 125 -8.85 10.96 10.83
C LYS A 125 -10.00 10.37 10.01
N TYR A 126 -10.80 9.55 10.67
CA TYR A 126 -12.06 9.02 10.13
C TYR A 126 -13.26 9.76 10.71
N VAL A 127 -14.24 10.03 9.86
CA VAL A 127 -15.57 10.53 10.26
C VAL A 127 -16.58 9.45 9.90
N VAL A 128 -17.08 8.74 10.92
CA VAL A 128 -17.94 7.56 10.73
C VAL A 128 -19.34 7.77 11.28
N SER A 129 -20.33 7.15 10.64
CA SER A 129 -21.71 7.19 11.09
C SER A 129 -21.91 6.21 12.25
N ARG A 130 -22.55 6.72 13.31
CA ARG A 130 -22.91 5.94 14.51
C ARG A 130 -24.17 5.08 14.35
N GLY A 131 -24.87 5.17 13.22
CA GLY A 131 -26.12 4.43 13.01
C GLY A 131 -27.33 4.86 13.86
N LEU A 132 -27.23 5.93 14.67
CA LEU A 132 -28.30 6.34 15.60
C LEU A 132 -29.65 6.70 14.94
N LYS A 133 -29.62 7.18 13.69
CA LYS A 133 -30.83 7.51 12.91
C LYS A 133 -31.26 6.36 11.99
N ASP A 134 -30.29 5.66 11.43
CA ASP A 134 -30.49 4.49 10.58
C ASP A 134 -29.37 3.49 10.88
N PRO A 135 -29.69 2.32 11.48
CA PRO A 135 -28.70 1.29 11.79
C PRO A 135 -27.93 0.82 10.56
N ARG A 136 -28.52 0.86 9.36
CA ARG A 136 -27.87 0.47 8.10
C ARG A 136 -26.70 1.38 7.71
N GLN A 137 -26.58 2.53 8.37
CA GLN A 137 -25.45 3.46 8.19
C GLN A 137 -24.38 3.27 9.26
N MET A 138 -24.49 2.30 10.17
CA MET A 138 -23.51 2.09 11.24
C MET A 138 -22.14 1.73 10.66
N GLY A 139 -21.09 2.42 11.12
CA GLY A 139 -19.70 2.18 10.70
C GLY A 139 -19.35 2.73 9.32
N ILE A 140 -20.32 3.21 8.53
CA ILE A 140 -20.05 3.80 7.22
C ILE A 140 -19.23 5.07 7.37
N ILE A 141 -18.12 5.15 6.64
CA ILE A 141 -17.21 6.28 6.59
C ILE A 141 -17.83 7.36 5.71
N ALA A 142 -18.02 8.55 6.25
CA ALA A 142 -18.40 9.73 5.47
C ALA A 142 -17.18 10.49 4.94
N SER A 143 -16.08 10.51 5.70
CA SER A 143 -14.82 11.04 5.20
C SER A 143 -13.61 10.40 5.87
N TYR A 144 -12.54 10.34 5.09
CA TYR A 144 -11.19 9.92 5.47
C TYR A 144 -10.25 11.07 5.15
N ASN A 145 -9.42 11.47 6.13
CA ASN A 145 -8.57 12.66 6.02
C ASN A 145 -9.33 13.90 5.52
N ASN A 146 -10.52 14.15 6.10
CA ASN A 146 -11.42 15.25 5.76
C ASN A 146 -11.99 15.25 4.32
N SER A 147 -11.82 14.18 3.55
CA SER A 147 -12.36 14.04 2.20
C SER A 147 -13.25 12.79 2.05
N ALA A 148 -14.28 12.87 1.21
CA ALA A 148 -15.06 11.70 0.77
C ALA A 148 -14.41 10.97 -0.43
N PHE A 149 -13.32 11.54 -0.94
CA PHE A 149 -12.56 11.02 -2.07
C PHE A 149 -11.07 10.91 -1.71
N LEU A 150 -10.45 9.82 -2.13
CA LEU A 150 -9.02 9.64 -2.22
C LEU A 150 -8.46 10.45 -3.40
N THR A 151 -7.14 10.56 -3.47
CA THR A 151 -6.44 11.32 -4.52
C THR A 151 -5.44 10.46 -5.29
N ASN A 152 -5.53 9.14 -5.13
CA ASN A 152 -4.51 8.20 -5.60
C ASN A 152 -4.80 7.72 -7.02
N TRP A 153 -6.04 7.73 -7.47
CA TRP A 153 -6.43 7.11 -8.74
C TRP A 153 -6.77 8.14 -9.82
N VAL A 154 -6.79 7.69 -11.07
CA VAL A 154 -7.05 8.56 -12.22
C VAL A 154 -8.43 9.18 -12.10
N ASN A 155 -8.51 10.49 -12.26
CA ASN A 155 -9.77 11.24 -12.31
C ASN A 155 -10.36 11.20 -13.72
N TRP A 156 -11.67 11.41 -13.84
CA TRP A 156 -12.30 11.54 -15.15
C TRP A 156 -12.17 12.97 -15.65
N MET A 157 -11.89 13.11 -16.94
CA MET A 157 -11.86 14.38 -17.64
C MET A 157 -12.97 14.35 -18.70
N ASN A 158 -13.83 15.37 -18.70
CA ASN A 158 -14.86 15.51 -19.74
C ASN A 158 -14.28 16.20 -20.99
N ASP A 159 -15.05 16.24 -22.09
CA ASP A 159 -14.64 16.87 -23.35
C ASP A 159 -14.34 18.38 -23.25
N SER A 160 -14.87 19.04 -22.22
CA SER A 160 -14.63 20.46 -21.92
C SER A 160 -13.38 20.70 -21.09
N GLY A 161 -12.73 19.63 -20.62
CA GLY A 161 -11.51 19.65 -19.82
C GLY A 161 -11.74 19.72 -18.31
N ASP A 162 -12.98 19.61 -17.83
CA ASP A 162 -13.26 19.58 -16.39
C ASP A 162 -12.86 18.23 -15.80
N VAL A 163 -12.14 18.27 -14.68
CA VAL A 163 -11.66 17.10 -13.96
C VAL A 163 -12.57 16.81 -12.78
N THR A 164 -13.06 15.57 -12.69
CA THR A 164 -13.90 15.10 -11.58
C THR A 164 -13.31 13.83 -10.94
N PRO A 165 -13.39 13.69 -9.60
CA PRO A 165 -12.95 12.48 -8.94
C PRO A 165 -13.63 11.24 -9.49
N SER A 166 -12.85 10.21 -9.82
CA SER A 166 -13.41 8.95 -10.32
C SER A 166 -14.03 8.11 -9.21
N THR A 167 -14.84 7.11 -9.60
CA THR A 167 -15.37 6.09 -8.69
C THR A 167 -14.25 5.35 -7.96
N CYS A 168 -13.09 5.23 -8.59
CA CYS A 168 -11.91 4.61 -7.99
C CYS A 168 -11.42 5.34 -6.75
N ASN A 169 -11.63 6.67 -6.71
CA ASN A 169 -11.27 7.51 -5.58
C ASN A 169 -12.39 7.58 -4.51
N MET A 170 -13.57 6.98 -4.70
CA MET A 170 -14.62 7.06 -3.69
C MET A 170 -14.24 6.32 -2.40
N VAL A 171 -14.40 6.98 -1.26
CA VAL A 171 -14.34 6.34 0.07
C VAL A 171 -15.70 5.70 0.34
N ASN A 172 -15.77 4.38 0.23
CA ASN A 172 -17.00 3.60 0.35
C ASN A 172 -16.90 2.60 1.51
N GLY A 173 -18.03 2.42 2.20
CA GLY A 173 -18.18 1.38 3.20
C GLY A 173 -17.56 1.72 4.56
N THR A 174 -17.07 0.71 5.26
CA THR A 174 -16.55 0.82 6.63
C THR A 174 -15.03 0.69 6.66
N ASP A 175 -14.44 0.69 7.85
CA ASP A 175 -13.01 0.42 8.07
C ASP A 175 -12.69 -1.09 8.21
N SER A 176 -13.63 -1.97 7.83
CA SER A 176 -13.61 -3.43 8.03
C SER A 176 -13.69 -3.94 9.47
N GLY A 177 -13.64 -3.07 10.49
CA GLY A 177 -13.77 -3.48 11.89
C GLY A 177 -15.22 -3.84 12.26
N VAL A 178 -16.18 -3.21 11.60
CA VAL A 178 -17.61 -3.49 11.73
C VAL A 178 -18.30 -3.27 10.39
N PHE A 179 -19.35 -4.03 10.11
CA PHE A 179 -20.26 -3.77 8.99
C PHE A 179 -21.65 -3.44 9.52
N PRO A 180 -22.48 -2.68 8.76
CA PRO A 180 -23.85 -2.44 9.16
C PRO A 180 -24.62 -3.75 9.42
N PRO A 181 -25.56 -3.76 10.38
CA PRO A 181 -26.42 -4.92 10.62
C PRO A 181 -27.35 -5.18 9.42
N PHE A 182 -27.90 -6.39 9.37
CA PHE A 182 -28.85 -6.82 8.33
C PHE A 182 -28.26 -6.76 6.91
N VAL A 183 -27.02 -7.24 6.77
CA VAL A 183 -26.33 -7.33 5.47
C VAL A 183 -27.17 -8.13 4.47
N ASP A 184 -27.35 -7.57 3.28
CA ASP A 184 -28.03 -8.22 2.16
C ASP A 184 -27.04 -9.06 1.38
N ARG A 185 -27.36 -10.36 1.20
CA ARG A 185 -26.54 -11.30 0.45
C ARG A 185 -26.49 -11.00 -1.05
N SER A 186 -27.45 -10.23 -1.58
CA SER A 186 -27.52 -9.86 -2.99
C SER A 186 -26.72 -8.60 -3.33
N SER A 187 -26.30 -7.83 -2.31
CA SER A 187 -25.60 -6.57 -2.48
C SER A 187 -24.14 -6.67 -1.99
N PRO A 188 -23.17 -6.02 -2.66
CA PRO A 188 -21.81 -5.96 -2.16
C PRO A 188 -21.73 -5.08 -0.90
N VAL A 189 -20.76 -5.38 -0.04
CA VAL A 189 -20.33 -4.50 1.04
C VAL A 189 -18.94 -3.94 0.70
N PHE A 190 -18.65 -2.74 1.19
CA PHE A 190 -17.38 -2.07 0.93
C PHE A 190 -16.57 -1.90 2.21
N ALA A 191 -15.25 -1.96 2.08
CA ALA A 191 -14.33 -1.60 3.14
C ALA A 191 -13.19 -0.74 2.60
N LEU A 192 -12.93 0.40 3.22
CA LEU A 192 -11.76 1.21 2.91
C LEU A 192 -10.50 0.49 3.41
N ASN A 193 -9.62 0.11 2.49
CA ASN A 193 -8.29 -0.37 2.83
C ASN A 193 -7.26 0.70 2.47
N THR A 194 -6.69 1.32 3.50
CA THR A 194 -5.72 2.40 3.36
C THR A 194 -4.35 1.92 2.87
N ASP A 195 -4.03 0.64 3.06
CA ASP A 195 -2.72 0.08 2.68
C ASP A 195 -2.60 -0.13 1.17
N ILE A 196 -3.74 -0.15 0.48
CA ILE A 196 -3.85 -0.20 -0.98
C ILE A 196 -4.63 1.01 -1.53
N CYS A 197 -4.85 2.02 -0.69
CA CYS A 197 -5.55 3.27 -0.99
C CYS A 197 -6.84 3.09 -1.81
N ARG A 198 -7.69 2.13 -1.45
CA ARG A 198 -8.90 1.83 -2.24
C ARG A 198 -10.01 1.30 -1.35
N SER A 199 -11.25 1.58 -1.75
CA SER A 199 -12.43 0.90 -1.22
C SER A 199 -12.60 -0.47 -1.88
N ALA A 200 -12.44 -1.53 -1.10
CA ALA A 200 -12.57 -2.91 -1.53
C ALA A 200 -14.03 -3.36 -1.58
N GLU A 201 -14.47 -3.84 -2.74
CA GLU A 201 -15.78 -4.45 -2.93
C GLU A 201 -15.75 -5.93 -2.55
N LEU A 202 -16.52 -6.30 -1.52
CA LEU A 202 -16.68 -7.66 -1.04
C LEU A 202 -18.07 -8.16 -1.41
N ARG A 203 -18.13 -9.35 -2.02
CA ARG A 203 -19.40 -9.98 -2.42
C ARG A 203 -19.64 -11.23 -1.59
N TYR A 204 -20.91 -11.52 -1.30
CA TYR A 204 -21.33 -12.74 -0.62
C TYR A 204 -20.83 -13.97 -1.36
N GLN A 205 -20.39 -14.98 -0.60
CA GLN A 205 -19.93 -16.27 -1.12
C GLN A 205 -20.86 -17.39 -0.68
N TYR A 206 -21.00 -17.58 0.64
CA TYR A 206 -21.83 -18.62 1.23
C TYR A 206 -22.09 -18.32 2.72
N ASP A 207 -23.12 -18.96 3.28
CA ASP A 207 -23.39 -19.00 4.72
C ASP A 207 -22.51 -20.06 5.37
N SER A 208 -22.05 -19.79 6.59
CA SER A 208 -21.19 -20.65 7.39
C SER A 208 -21.53 -20.50 8.86
N GLU A 209 -20.80 -21.21 9.72
CA GLU A 209 -20.91 -21.10 11.17
C GLU A 209 -19.51 -20.86 11.77
N TYR A 210 -19.44 -20.05 12.82
CA TYR A 210 -18.25 -19.88 13.64
C TYR A 210 -18.64 -19.96 15.11
N GLU A 211 -18.14 -20.97 15.83
CA GLU A 211 -18.45 -21.19 17.25
C GLU A 211 -19.97 -21.23 17.54
N GLY A 212 -20.76 -21.91 16.70
CA GLY A 212 -22.22 -21.98 16.83
C GLY A 212 -22.98 -20.73 16.36
N ILE A 213 -22.28 -19.70 15.88
CA ILE A 213 -22.90 -18.46 15.41
C ILE A 213 -23.02 -18.50 13.89
N PRO A 214 -24.22 -18.34 13.31
CA PRO A 214 -24.40 -18.29 11.86
C PRO A 214 -23.76 -17.01 11.32
N VAL A 215 -22.94 -17.15 10.29
CA VAL A 215 -22.21 -16.05 9.64
C VAL A 215 -22.35 -16.11 8.12
N ALA A 216 -22.32 -14.96 7.47
CA ALA A 216 -22.27 -14.87 6.01
C ALA A 216 -20.85 -14.52 5.57
N ARG A 217 -20.24 -15.31 4.69
CA ARG A 217 -18.89 -15.05 4.19
C ARG A 217 -18.94 -14.10 3.00
N PHE A 218 -18.26 -12.97 3.12
CA PHE A 218 -18.00 -12.02 2.04
C PHE A 218 -16.52 -12.06 1.68
N SER A 219 -16.20 -11.96 0.38
CA SER A 219 -14.81 -11.98 -0.09
C SER A 219 -14.63 -11.06 -1.30
N ALA A 220 -13.42 -10.54 -1.46
CA ALA A 220 -12.93 -10.05 -2.75
C ALA A 220 -12.41 -11.24 -3.57
N ASN A 221 -12.63 -11.24 -4.88
CA ASN A 221 -12.01 -12.19 -5.81
C ASN A 221 -11.49 -11.46 -7.06
N GLU A 222 -11.56 -12.08 -8.24
CA GLU A 222 -10.90 -11.61 -9.46
C GLU A 222 -11.33 -10.21 -9.87
N TRP A 223 -12.60 -9.83 -9.66
CA TRP A 223 -13.10 -8.47 -9.98
C TRP A 223 -12.39 -7.36 -9.20
N PHE A 224 -11.84 -7.66 -8.02
CA PHE A 224 -11.23 -6.65 -7.17
C PHE A 224 -9.95 -6.08 -7.79
N LEU A 225 -9.13 -6.96 -8.39
CA LEU A 225 -7.91 -6.59 -9.11
C LEU A 225 -8.12 -6.49 -10.62
N ASP A 226 -9.38 -6.39 -11.04
CA ASP A 226 -9.71 -6.02 -12.39
C ASP A 226 -9.79 -4.50 -12.52
N ASN A 227 -9.38 -4.01 -13.68
CA ASN A 227 -9.41 -2.59 -14.01
C ASN A 227 -10.39 -2.30 -15.15
N GLU A 228 -11.54 -2.99 -15.17
CA GLU A 228 -12.57 -2.74 -16.19
C GLU A 228 -13.12 -1.31 -16.13
N ALA A 229 -13.14 -0.69 -14.94
CA ALA A 229 -13.50 0.72 -14.76
C ALA A 229 -12.43 1.71 -15.30
N GLY A 230 -11.24 1.23 -15.66
CA GLY A 230 -10.13 2.02 -16.21
C GLY A 230 -9.37 2.86 -15.18
N CYS A 231 -10.05 3.42 -14.17
CA CYS A 231 -9.46 4.47 -13.32
C CYS A 231 -8.44 4.00 -12.27
N PHE A 232 -8.24 2.68 -12.05
CA PHE A 232 -7.13 2.18 -11.20
C PHE A 232 -5.80 2.01 -11.94
N CYS A 233 -5.78 2.28 -13.25
CA CYS A 233 -4.56 2.22 -14.04
C CYS A 233 -3.89 3.59 -14.11
N LEU A 234 -2.67 3.67 -13.59
CA LEU A 234 -1.86 4.89 -13.64
C LEU A 234 -1.03 4.95 -14.94
N ASN A 235 -0.85 3.81 -15.61
CA ASN A 235 -0.03 3.66 -16.81
C ASN A 235 1.41 4.14 -16.56
N THR A 236 1.98 3.69 -15.44
CA THR A 236 3.34 4.09 -15.03
C THR A 236 4.34 2.94 -15.14
N THR A 237 3.89 1.70 -15.01
CA THR A 237 4.69 0.48 -15.10
C THR A 237 4.88 0.09 -16.55
N THR A 238 6.08 -0.37 -16.91
CA THR A 238 6.39 -0.90 -18.25
C THR A 238 6.55 -2.41 -18.20
N GLY A 239 6.43 -3.08 -19.35
CA GLY A 239 6.66 -4.53 -19.47
C GLY A 239 5.38 -5.36 -19.41
N ILE A 240 5.00 -5.86 -18.22
CA ILE A 240 3.86 -6.81 -18.05
C ILE A 240 2.51 -6.07 -18.06
N THR A 241 2.27 -5.31 -19.12
CA THR A 241 1.05 -4.51 -19.32
C THR A 241 0.21 -5.07 -20.46
N LYS A 242 -1.03 -4.61 -20.54
CA LYS A 242 -1.90 -4.68 -21.70
C LYS A 242 -1.51 -3.56 -22.69
N GLU A 243 -2.19 -3.51 -23.83
CA GLU A 243 -1.96 -2.49 -24.87
C GLU A 243 -2.28 -1.06 -24.40
N ASP A 244 -3.21 -0.91 -23.45
CA ASP A 244 -3.58 0.37 -22.83
C ASP A 244 -2.57 0.85 -21.76
N GLY A 245 -1.49 0.08 -21.54
CA GLY A 245 -0.48 0.37 -20.53
C GLY A 245 -0.85 -0.07 -19.11
N CYS A 246 -2.04 -0.63 -18.91
CA CYS A 246 -2.49 -1.12 -17.61
C CYS A 246 -1.97 -2.53 -17.33
N LEU A 247 -1.78 -2.89 -16.07
CA LEU A 247 -1.40 -4.26 -15.72
C LEU A 247 -2.46 -5.28 -16.14
N LYS A 248 -2.02 -6.52 -16.37
CA LYS A 248 -2.92 -7.66 -16.65
C LYS A 248 -3.81 -7.98 -15.45
N LYS A 249 -4.94 -8.66 -15.68
CA LYS A 249 -5.90 -9.04 -14.63
C LYS A 249 -5.19 -9.75 -13.48
N GLY A 250 -5.52 -9.40 -12.25
CA GLY A 250 -4.93 -9.97 -11.04
C GLY A 250 -3.75 -9.19 -10.44
N ALA A 251 -3.40 -8.05 -11.03
CA ALA A 251 -2.36 -7.15 -10.56
C ALA A 251 -2.82 -5.68 -10.60
N MET A 252 -2.36 -4.86 -9.66
CA MET A 252 -2.58 -3.41 -9.66
C MET A 252 -1.32 -2.64 -9.24
N GLU A 253 -1.18 -1.42 -9.76
CA GLU A 253 -0.11 -0.50 -9.40
C GLU A 253 -0.45 0.17 -8.06
N LEU A 254 0.52 0.31 -7.15
CA LEU A 254 0.36 1.06 -5.90
C LEU A 254 1.19 2.35 -5.88
N TYR A 255 1.76 2.77 -7.00
CA TYR A 255 2.70 3.90 -7.06
C TYR A 255 2.16 5.18 -6.42
N SER A 256 0.93 5.58 -6.76
CA SER A 256 0.29 6.77 -6.18
C SER A 256 -0.13 6.60 -4.71
N CYS A 257 -0.13 5.37 -4.18
CA CYS A 257 -0.49 5.05 -2.81
C CYS A 257 0.73 5.02 -1.88
N VAL A 258 1.76 4.27 -2.28
CA VAL A 258 2.95 4.00 -1.44
C VAL A 258 4.19 4.77 -1.88
N GLY A 259 4.17 5.44 -3.03
CA GLY A 259 5.30 6.23 -3.55
C GLY A 259 6.40 5.41 -4.24
N GLU A 260 6.20 4.11 -4.42
CA GLU A 260 7.15 3.18 -5.04
C GLU A 260 6.43 2.29 -6.07
N TYR A 261 7.15 1.71 -7.04
CA TYR A 261 6.61 0.74 -8.01
C TYR A 261 6.30 -0.61 -7.33
N PHE A 262 5.39 -0.59 -6.37
CA PHE A 262 4.80 -1.79 -5.82
C PHE A 262 3.69 -2.27 -6.72
N LEU A 263 3.76 -3.57 -7.01
CA LEU A 263 2.71 -4.33 -7.66
C LEU A 263 2.00 -5.13 -6.59
N TYR A 264 0.68 -4.97 -6.48
CA TYR A 264 -0.13 -5.80 -5.63
C TYR A 264 -0.81 -6.88 -6.45
N CYS A 265 -0.60 -8.13 -6.07
CA CYS A 265 -1.18 -9.31 -6.71
C CYS A 265 -1.75 -10.25 -5.67
N ARG A 266 -2.80 -10.99 -6.03
CA ARG A 266 -3.24 -12.13 -5.23
C ARG A 266 -2.35 -13.34 -5.56
N LEU A 267 -1.61 -13.83 -4.58
CA LEU A 267 -0.97 -15.14 -4.66
C LEU A 267 -2.06 -16.21 -4.48
N ASN A 268 -2.39 -16.92 -5.55
CA ASN A 268 -3.07 -18.20 -5.41
C ASN A 268 -2.01 -19.20 -4.95
N VAL A 269 -1.95 -19.44 -3.64
CA VAL A 269 -1.22 -20.58 -3.10
C VAL A 269 -2.02 -21.81 -3.53
N LEU A 270 -1.48 -22.55 -4.48
CA LEU A 270 -1.97 -23.87 -4.90
C LEU A 270 -1.71 -24.91 -3.82
#